data_AF-R7C4U7-F1
#
_entry.id   AF-R7C4U7-F1
#
_cell.length_a   1.000
_cell.length_b   1.000
_cell.length_c   1.000
_cell.angle_alpha   90.00
_cell.angle_beta   90.00
_cell.angle_gamma   90.00
#
_symmetry.space_group_name_H-M   'P 1'
#
loop_
_entity.id
_entity.type
_entity.pdbx_description
1 polymer ?
#
loop_
_entity_poly.entity_id
_entity_poly.type
_entity_poly.pdbx_seq_one_letter_code
_entity_poly.pdbx_strand_id
1 'polypeptide(L)'
;MKITADKVTRGNARALKETLMQAAAGGETVLDFAAVAEADSSAVALTLSWVRAVQAKGGTPQVLNVPAKMVSLMRLYGVWDLLKGFCSQRASETAAK
;
A
#
# COMPACT_ATOMS: atom_id res chain seq x y z
N MET A 1 -7.14 -7.04 -1.11
CA MET A 1 -7.98 -5.94 -0.58
C MET A 1 -7.69 -4.66 -1.34
N LYS A 2 -8.76 -4.01 -1.81
CA LYS A 2 -8.69 -2.70 -2.45
C LYS A 2 -8.97 -1.60 -1.44
N ILE A 3 -8.16 -0.55 -1.43
CA ILE A 3 -8.48 0.67 -0.69
C ILE A 3 -9.58 1.39 -1.45
N THR A 4 -10.73 1.58 -0.81
CA THR A 4 -11.90 2.26 -1.40
C THR A 4 -11.91 3.77 -1.17
N ALA A 5 -11.05 4.26 -0.28
CA ALA A 5 -10.89 5.69 -0.04
C ALA A 5 -10.15 6.37 -1.19
N ASP A 6 -10.65 7.52 -1.63
CA ASP A 6 -10.03 8.38 -2.64
C ASP A 6 -8.74 9.05 -2.13
N LYS A 7 -8.66 9.27 -0.82
CA LYS A 7 -7.50 9.86 -0.14
C LYS A 7 -7.04 8.98 1.01
N VAL A 8 -5.74 8.87 1.22
CA VAL A 8 -5.16 8.27 2.42
C VAL A 8 -4.36 9.35 3.14
N THR A 9 -4.94 9.88 4.21
CA THR A 9 -4.39 10.99 5.00
C THR A 9 -4.46 10.72 6.49
N ARG A 10 -3.84 11.56 7.31
CA ARG A 10 -3.94 11.45 8.78
C ARG A 10 -5.38 11.36 9.31
N GLY A 11 -6.35 11.98 8.65
CA GLY A 11 -7.76 12.01 9.08
C GLY A 11 -8.47 10.66 9.02
N ASN A 12 -8.12 9.81 8.05
CA ASN A 12 -8.74 8.48 7.87
C ASN A 12 -7.77 7.31 8.08
N ALA A 13 -6.49 7.60 8.37
CA ALA A 13 -5.46 6.60 8.56
C ALA A 13 -5.80 5.60 9.68
N ARG A 14 -6.44 6.04 10.77
CA ARG A 14 -6.81 5.14 11.88
C ARG A 14 -7.83 4.09 11.45
N ALA A 15 -8.93 4.53 10.83
CA ALA A 15 -9.98 3.64 10.35
C ALA A 15 -9.43 2.67 9.29
N LEU A 16 -8.66 3.19 8.33
CA LEU A 16 -8.00 2.35 7.32
C LEU A 16 -7.05 1.33 7.95
N LYS A 17 -6.30 1.70 8.99
CA LYS A 17 -5.41 0.77 9.70
C LYS A 17 -6.18 -0.41 10.25
N GLU A 18 -7.29 -0.16 10.94
CA GLU A 18 -8.11 -1.21 11.55
C GLU A 18 -8.62 -2.18 10.47
N THR A 19 -9.15 -1.67 9.36
CA THR A 19 -9.60 -2.51 8.24
C THR A 19 -8.45 -3.29 7.60
N LEU A 20 -7.28 -2.66 7.38
CA LEU A 20 -6.11 -3.33 6.81
C LEU A 20 -5.57 -4.44 7.70
N MET A 21 -5.54 -4.22 9.02
CA MET A 21 -5.11 -5.24 9.97
C MET A 21 -6.10 -6.40 10.05
N GLN A 22 -7.41 -6.14 9.96
CA GLN A 22 -8.43 -7.19 9.88
C GLN A 22 -8.30 -8.00 8.59
N ALA A 23 -8.06 -7.35 7.44
CA ALA A 23 -7.84 -8.03 6.18
C ALA A 23 -6.58 -8.91 6.23
N ALA A 24 -5.45 -8.37 6.70
CA ALA A 24 -4.24 -9.16 6.92
C ALA A 24 -4.49 -10.29 7.93
N ALA A 25 -5.33 -10.06 8.95
CA ALA A 25 -5.75 -11.09 9.89
C ALA A 25 -6.48 -12.24 9.20
N GLY A 26 -7.37 -11.92 8.27
CA GLY A 26 -8.12 -12.86 7.42
C GLY A 26 -7.34 -13.52 6.29
N GLY A 27 -6.02 -13.29 6.19
CA GLY A 27 -5.16 -13.92 5.19
C GLY A 27 -5.04 -13.14 3.88
N GLU A 28 -5.54 -11.91 3.83
CA GLU A 28 -5.34 -11.04 2.68
C GLU A 28 -3.86 -10.66 2.54
N THR A 29 -3.31 -10.89 1.35
CA THR A 29 -1.91 -10.62 1.02
C THR A 29 -1.74 -9.59 -0.08
N VAL A 30 -2.83 -9.01 -0.60
CA VAL A 30 -2.79 -7.99 -1.65
C VAL A 30 -3.38 -6.68 -1.15
N LEU A 31 -2.67 -5.58 -1.37
CA LEU A 31 -3.11 -4.22 -1.07
C LEU A 31 -3.11 -3.37 -2.34
N ASP A 32 -4.30 -2.98 -2.81
CA ASP A 32 -4.47 -2.25 -4.06
C ASP A 32 -4.84 -0.77 -3.81
N PHE A 33 -3.98 0.13 -4.32
CA PHE A 33 -4.14 1.58 -4.26
C PHE A 33 -4.84 2.20 -5.48
N ALA A 34 -5.44 1.41 -6.38
CA ALA A 34 -6.03 1.91 -7.64
C ALA A 34 -7.06 3.04 -7.48
N ALA A 35 -7.79 3.11 -6.36
CA ALA A 35 -8.76 4.18 -6.11
C ALA A 35 -8.17 5.38 -5.36
N VAL A 36 -6.91 5.31 -4.91
CA VAL A 36 -6.27 6.35 -4.11
C VAL A 36 -5.64 7.39 -5.03
N ALA A 37 -6.27 8.55 -5.12
CA ALA A 37 -5.76 9.71 -5.86
C ALA A 37 -4.76 10.53 -5.04
N GLU A 38 -4.92 10.58 -3.72
CA GLU A 38 -4.07 11.38 -2.83
C GLU A 38 -3.53 10.54 -1.66
N ALA A 39 -2.21 10.56 -1.46
CA ALA A 39 -1.53 9.88 -0.37
C ALA A 39 -0.52 10.81 0.33
N ASP A 40 -0.46 10.73 1.66
CA ASP A 40 0.53 11.42 2.51
C ASP A 40 1.46 10.43 3.24
N SER A 41 2.24 10.91 4.22
CA SER A 41 3.14 10.09 5.04
C SER A 41 2.43 8.98 5.82
N SER A 42 1.14 9.15 6.12
CA SER A 42 0.30 8.14 6.78
C SER A 42 0.07 6.94 5.87
N ALA A 43 -0.08 7.14 4.56
CA ALA A 43 -0.20 6.04 3.60
C ALA A 43 1.03 5.12 3.60
N VAL A 44 2.22 5.74 3.67
CA VAL A 44 3.49 5.02 3.78
C VAL A 44 3.55 4.22 5.08
N ALA A 45 3.20 4.83 6.21
CA ALA A 45 3.19 4.16 7.51
C ALA A 45 2.19 2.99 7.57
N LEU A 46 1.01 3.14 6.96
CA LEU A 46 0.01 2.08 6.85
C LEU A 46 0.52 0.90 6.03
N THR A 47 1.16 1.19 4.89
CA THR A 47 1.71 0.15 4.01
C THR A 47 2.79 -0.65 4.71
N LEU A 48 3.71 0.01 5.41
CA LEU A 48 4.73 -0.66 6.22
C LEU A 48 4.11 -1.54 7.32
N SER A 49 3.09 -1.03 8.00
CA SER A 49 2.39 -1.76 9.06
C SER A 49 1.70 -3.02 8.50
N TRP A 50 1.05 -2.90 7.35
CA TRP A 50 0.36 -4.00 6.69
C TRP A 50 1.33 -5.06 6.13
N VAL A 51 2.43 -4.64 5.49
CA VAL A 51 3.49 -5.53 5.04
C VAL A 51 4.03 -6.37 6.20
N ARG A 52 4.33 -5.75 7.34
CA ARG A 52 4.77 -6.49 8.54
C ARG A 52 3.72 -7.47 9.03
N ALA A 53 2.44 -7.09 9.05
CA ALA A 53 1.37 -7.96 9.53
C ALA A 53 1.20 -9.21 8.65
N VAL A 54 1.30 -9.05 7.33
CA VAL A 54 1.23 -10.17 6.38
C VAL A 54 2.46 -11.07 6.50
N GLN A 55 3.66 -10.50 6.59
CA GLN A 55 4.90 -11.26 6.78
C GLN A 55 4.92 -12.03 8.10
N ALA A 56 4.42 -11.45 9.20
CA ALA A 56 4.34 -12.11 10.51
C ALA A 56 3.47 -13.37 10.49
N LYS A 57 2.57 -13.50 9.50
CA LYS A 57 1.73 -14.68 9.26
C LYS A 57 2.33 -15.65 8.24
N GLY A 58 3.53 -15.38 7.73
CA GLY A 58 4.15 -16.15 6.64
C GLY A 58 3.58 -15.87 5.26
N GLY A 59 2.73 -14.85 5.11
CA GLY A 59 2.20 -14.43 3.81
C GLY A 59 3.23 -13.63 3.00
N THR A 60 3.05 -13.58 1.69
CA THR A 60 3.84 -12.74 0.78
C THR A 60 3.05 -11.48 0.43
N PRO A 61 3.37 -10.32 1.00
CA PRO A 61 2.65 -9.08 0.72
C PRO A 61 2.84 -8.63 -0.72
N GLN A 62 1.78 -8.14 -1.35
CA GLN A 62 1.81 -7.51 -2.66
C GLN A 62 1.10 -6.17 -2.60
N VAL A 63 1.77 -5.11 -3.03
CA VAL A 63 1.22 -3.75 -3.08
C VAL A 63 1.08 -3.34 -4.54
N LEU A 64 -0.15 -3.05 -4.96
CA LEU A 64 -0.52 -2.73 -6.34
C LEU A 64 -0.88 -1.26 -6.50
N ASN A 65 -0.65 -0.72 -7.70
CA ASN A 65 -1.09 0.62 -8.12
C ASN A 65 -0.63 1.75 -7.19
N VAL A 66 0.61 1.65 -6.66
CA VAL A 66 1.18 2.62 -5.72
C VAL A 66 1.25 4.02 -6.36
N PRO A 67 0.66 5.07 -5.75
CA PRO A 67 0.69 6.42 -6.30
C PRO A 67 2.13 6.97 -6.40
N ALA A 68 2.45 7.69 -7.48
CA ALA A 68 3.80 8.24 -7.70
C ALA A 68 4.27 9.13 -6.53
N LYS A 69 3.38 9.95 -5.97
CA LYS A 69 3.66 10.77 -4.77
C LYS A 69 4.10 9.92 -3.58
N MET A 70 3.48 8.76 -3.40
CA MET A 70 3.82 7.84 -2.32
C MET A 70 5.20 7.21 -2.54
N VAL A 71 5.55 6.85 -3.78
CA VAL A 71 6.91 6.39 -4.13
C VAL A 71 7.95 7.48 -3.80
N SER A 72 7.69 8.73 -4.14
CA SER A 72 8.56 9.86 -3.79
C SER A 72 8.75 10.00 -2.29
N LEU A 73 7.67 9.86 -1.50
CA LEU A 73 7.74 9.87 -0.03
C LEU A 73 8.54 8.68 0.53
N MET A 74 8.34 7.47 -0.01
CA MET A 74 9.10 6.30 0.41
C MET A 74 10.61 6.47 0.17
N ARG A 75 10.99 7.08 -0.97
CA ARG A 75 12.39 7.40 -1.27
C ARG A 75 12.93 8.48 -0.35
N LEU A 76 12.16 9.56 -0.13
CA LEU A 76 12.54 10.65 0.77
C LEU A 76 12.77 10.15 2.20
N TYR A 77 11.97 9.21 2.68
CA TYR A 77 12.09 8.63 4.01
C TYR A 77 13.07 7.44 4.09
N GLY A 78 13.71 7.05 2.98
CA GLY A 78 14.66 5.93 2.96
C GLY A 78 14.02 4.55 3.18
N VAL A 79 12.69 4.43 3.05
CA VAL A 79 11.95 3.18 3.26
C VAL A 79 11.60 2.46 1.95
N TRP A 80 11.95 3.06 0.80
CA TRP A 80 11.72 2.46 -0.51
C TRP A 80 12.32 1.06 -0.62
N ASP A 81 13.55 0.85 -0.14
CA ASP A 81 14.22 -0.45 -0.25
C ASP A 81 13.54 -1.56 0.56
N LEU A 82 12.77 -1.20 1.59
CA LEU A 82 11.98 -2.14 2.39
C LEU A 82 10.70 -2.58 1.66
N LEU A 83 10.18 -1.74 0.77
CA LEU A 83 8.88 -1.94 0.13
C LEU A 83 8.96 -2.32 -1.35
N LYS A 84 10.04 -1.95 -2.04
CA LYS A 84 10.19 -2.13 -3.50
C LYS A 84 10.00 -3.58 -3.95
N GLY A 85 10.35 -4.56 -3.12
CA GLY A 85 10.17 -5.99 -3.43
C GLY A 85 8.71 -6.46 -3.35
N PHE A 86 7.83 -5.71 -2.68
CA PHE A 86 6.40 -6.00 -2.56
C PHE A 86 5.56 -5.15 -3.51
N CYS A 87 6.10 -4.03 -3.99
CA CYS A 87 5.43 -3.17 -4.95
C CYS A 87 5.44 -3.80 -6.34
N SER A 88 4.31 -4.37 -6.76
CA SER A 88 4.09 -4.76 -8.14
C SER A 88 3.36 -3.62 -8.84
N GLN A 89 4.09 -2.88 -9.67
CA GLN A 89 3.44 -2.07 -10.68
C GLN A 89 2.87 -3.07 -11.68
N ARG A 90 1.52 -3.13 -11.80
CA ARG A 90 0.94 -3.68 -13.01
C ARG A 90 1.51 -2.78 -14.11
N ALA A 91 2.46 -3.30 -14.88
CA ALA A 91 2.97 -2.58 -16.04
C ALA A 91 1.74 -2.10 -16.79
N SER A 92 1.65 -0.80 -17.03
CA SER A 92 0.83 -0.27 -18.09
C SER A 92 1.42 -0.80 -19.41
N GLU A 93 1.24 -2.08 -19.64
CA GLU A 93 1.56 -2.78 -20.88
C GLU A 93 0.23 -3.16 -21.50
N THR A 94 -0.57 -2.13 -21.79
CA THR A 94 -1.59 -2.20 -22.82
C THR A 94 -1.78 -0.80 -23.40
N ALA A 95 -1.58 -0.73 -24.71
CA ALA A 95 -1.87 0.38 -25.62
C ALA A 95 -0.85 1.51 -25.75
N ALA A 96 0.34 1.15 -26.25
CA ALA A 96 0.81 1.81 -27.46
C ALA A 96 -0.06 1.34 -28.65
N LYS A 97 -0.92 2.22 -29.16
CA LYS A 97 -1.22 2.41 -30.59
C LYS A 97 -2.24 3.54 -30.75
#